data_AF-A0A8H7CFG1-F1
#
_entry.id   AF-A0A8H7CFG1-F1
#
_cell.length_a   1.000
_cell.length_b   1.000
_cell.length_c   1.000
_cell.angle_alpha   90.00
_cell.angle_beta   90.00
_cell.angle_gamma   90.00
#
_symmetry.space_group_name_H-M   'P 1'
#
loop_
_entity.id
_entity.type
_entity.pdbx_description
1 polymer ?
#
loop_
_entity_poly.entity_id
_entity_poly.type
_entity_poly.pdbx_seq_one_letter_code
_entity_poly.pdbx_strand_id
1 'polypeptide(L)'
;MSTLQSIKLLIAAEIKNNLPSAIQRLEGVVETQVAKSIIQSQALYYPTPKPIYAAHELHDISDIQPHPSRDSAMKEAMGSKWHGFSCPEQAIALEKMLTRTTNVIYIGACGTGKTFLMLSAAKVFGGSGTTIVILPHSGLHLDFIRRADEMQVTWSK
;
A
#
# COMPACT_ATOMS: atom_id res chain seq x y z
N MET A 1 4.39 43.47 -49.08
CA MET A 1 3.58 42.91 -47.97
C MET A 1 3.95 43.67 -46.71
N SER A 2 3.00 44.25 -45.98
CA SER A 2 3.35 45.03 -44.78
C SER A 2 3.78 44.07 -43.65
N THR A 3 4.72 44.48 -42.81
CA THR A 3 5.21 43.69 -41.65
C THR A 3 4.06 43.17 -40.78
N LEU A 4 2.97 43.95 -40.68
CA LEU A 4 1.73 43.58 -40.00
C LEU A 4 1.03 42.35 -40.60
N GLN A 5 1.06 42.17 -41.94
CA GLN A 5 0.46 40.99 -42.58
C GLN A 5 1.25 39.72 -42.25
N SER A 6 2.58 39.79 -42.23
CA SER A 6 3.44 38.65 -41.89
C SER A 6 3.27 38.20 -40.45
N ILE A 7 3.16 39.15 -39.51
CA ILE A 7 2.91 38.85 -38.08
C ILE A 7 1.55 38.15 -37.90
N LYS A 8 0.50 38.62 -38.58
CA LYS A 8 -0.83 38.00 -38.50
C LYS A 8 -0.83 36.56 -39.00
N LEU A 9 -0.12 36.27 -40.09
CA LEU A 9 -0.01 34.91 -40.63
C LEU A 9 0.74 33.98 -39.70
N LEU A 10 1.80 34.47 -39.04
CA LEU A 10 2.60 33.69 -38.12
C LEU A 10 1.81 33.32 -36.85
N ILE A 11 1.06 34.28 -36.29
CA ILE A 11 0.15 34.03 -35.15
C ILE A 11 -0.94 33.02 -35.53
N ALA A 12 -1.55 33.17 -36.71
CA ALA A 12 -2.59 32.25 -37.16
C ALA A 12 -2.06 30.82 -37.37
N ALA A 13 -0.84 30.67 -37.88
CA ALA A 13 -0.18 29.39 -38.04
C ALA A 13 0.14 28.75 -36.68
N GLU A 14 0.66 29.52 -35.72
CA GLU A 14 0.98 29.04 -34.37
C GLU A 14 -0.28 28.55 -33.63
N ILE A 15 -1.38 29.31 -33.74
CA ILE A 15 -2.68 28.89 -33.19
C ILE A 15 -3.14 27.60 -33.87
N LYS A 16 -3.10 27.54 -35.20
CA LYS A 16 -3.54 26.35 -35.95
C LYS A 16 -2.74 25.10 -35.59
N ASN A 17 -1.45 25.23 -35.33
CA ASN A 17 -0.58 24.11 -34.99
C ASN A 17 -0.74 23.64 -33.54
N ASN A 18 -0.98 24.57 -32.59
CA ASN A 18 -1.06 24.22 -31.16
C ASN A 18 -2.49 23.94 -30.67
N LEU A 19 -3.51 24.42 -31.37
CA LEU A 19 -4.90 24.23 -30.95
C LEU A 19 -5.30 22.75 -30.84
N PRO A 20 -4.94 21.84 -31.78
CA PRO A 20 -5.30 20.42 -31.65
C PRO A 20 -4.71 19.77 -30.39
N SER A 21 -3.44 20.05 -30.06
CA SER A 21 -2.78 19.48 -28.88
C SER A 21 -3.31 20.07 -27.56
N ALA A 22 -3.77 21.32 -27.57
CA ALA A 22 -4.45 21.92 -26.44
C ALA A 22 -5.84 21.29 -26.22
N ILE A 23 -6.61 21.05 -27.29
CA ILE A 23 -7.91 20.38 -27.23
C ILE A 23 -7.76 18.96 -26.66
N GLN A 24 -6.82 18.17 -27.21
CA GLN A 24 -6.61 16.80 -26.74
C GLN A 24 -6.22 16.72 -25.26
N ARG A 25 -5.40 17.67 -24.78
CA ARG A 25 -5.06 17.77 -23.35
C ARG A 25 -6.28 18.11 -22.49
N LEU A 26 -7.12 19.02 -22.95
CA LEU A 26 -8.33 19.39 -22.23
C LEU A 26 -9.33 18.22 -22.16
N GLU A 27 -9.50 17.49 -23.26
CA GLU A 27 -10.34 16.28 -23.31
C GLU A 27 -9.89 15.25 -22.27
N GLY A 28 -8.59 14.94 -22.21
CA GLY A 28 -8.06 14.00 -21.22
C GLY A 28 -8.24 14.48 -19.76
N VAL A 29 -8.11 15.79 -19.50
CA VAL A 29 -8.37 16.35 -18.17
C VAL A 29 -9.84 16.25 -17.81
N VAL A 30 -10.74 16.58 -18.73
CA VAL A 30 -12.20 16.50 -18.52
C VAL A 30 -12.62 15.06 -18.29
N GLU A 31 -12.17 14.11 -19.11
CA GLU A 31 -12.46 12.69 -18.96
C GLU A 31 -12.00 12.17 -17.59
N THR A 32 -10.78 12.51 -17.18
CA THR A 32 -10.24 12.12 -15.87
C THR A 32 -11.07 12.69 -14.72
N GLN A 33 -11.50 13.96 -14.83
CA GLN A 33 -12.31 14.60 -13.77
C GLN A 33 -13.72 14.03 -13.69
N VAL A 34 -14.35 13.76 -14.84
CA VAL A 34 -15.67 13.13 -14.91
C VAL A 34 -15.60 11.72 -14.34
N ALA A 35 -14.61 10.91 -14.73
CA ALA A 35 -14.41 9.57 -14.20
C ALA A 35 -14.22 9.59 -12.67
N LYS A 36 -13.39 10.49 -12.15
CA LYS A 36 -13.20 10.67 -10.70
C LYS A 36 -14.49 11.06 -9.98
N SER A 37 -15.24 12.00 -10.54
CA SER A 37 -16.51 12.47 -9.95
C SER A 37 -17.56 11.36 -9.92
N ILE A 38 -17.65 10.54 -10.98
CA ILE A 38 -18.55 9.38 -11.03
C ILE A 38 -18.15 8.34 -9.97
N ILE A 39 -16.86 8.01 -9.85
CA ILE A 39 -16.37 7.05 -8.84
C ILE A 39 -16.68 7.56 -7.43
N GLN A 40 -16.44 8.84 -7.15
CA GLN A 40 -16.76 9.45 -5.86
C GLN A 40 -18.26 9.44 -5.56
N SER A 41 -19.09 9.78 -6.55
CA SER A 41 -20.55 9.74 -6.44
C SER A 41 -21.04 8.31 -6.19
N GLN A 42 -20.53 7.33 -6.93
CA GLN A 42 -20.86 5.92 -6.70
C GLN A 42 -20.46 5.45 -5.31
N ALA A 43 -19.26 5.79 -4.84
CA ALA A 43 -18.82 5.44 -3.50
C ALA A 43 -19.69 6.06 -2.40
N LEU A 44 -20.24 7.26 -2.65
CA LEU A 44 -21.11 7.97 -1.71
C LEU A 44 -22.54 7.41 -1.67
N TYR A 45 -23.14 7.18 -2.84
CA TYR A 45 -24.55 6.77 -2.94
C TYR A 45 -24.76 5.26 -2.93
N TYR A 46 -23.75 4.51 -3.39
CA TYR A 46 -23.75 3.05 -3.45
C TYR A 46 -22.49 2.52 -2.76
N PRO A 47 -22.38 2.72 -1.42
CA PRO A 47 -21.25 2.17 -0.69
C PRO A 47 -21.19 0.67 -0.94
N THR A 48 -19.97 0.13 -1.10
CA THR A 48 -19.79 -1.32 -1.21
C THR A 48 -20.50 -1.98 -0.04
N PRO A 49 -21.30 -3.04 -0.27
CA PRO A 49 -21.95 -3.74 0.82
C PRO A 49 -20.89 -4.15 1.84
N LYS A 50 -21.23 -4.08 3.13
CA LYS A 50 -20.32 -4.52 4.19
C LYS A 50 -19.82 -5.94 3.84
N PRO A 51 -18.52 -6.23 3.96
CA PRO A 51 -18.02 -7.56 3.66
C PRO A 51 -18.82 -8.60 4.45
N ILE A 52 -19.30 -9.64 3.78
CA ILE A 52 -19.91 -10.78 4.47
C ILE A 52 -18.74 -11.64 4.90
N TYR A 53 -18.31 -11.43 6.14
CA TYR A 53 -17.24 -12.18 6.76
C TYR A 53 -17.68 -13.62 7.01
N ALA A 54 -16.79 -14.59 6.78
CA ALA A 54 -17.07 -15.96 7.19
C ALA A 54 -17.18 -16.04 8.73
N ALA A 55 -17.92 -17.00 9.28
CA ALA A 55 -18.10 -17.13 10.74
C ALA A 55 -16.79 -17.28 11.54
N HIS A 56 -15.69 -17.66 10.89
CA HIS A 56 -14.35 -17.82 11.47
C HIS A 56 -13.42 -16.64 11.16
N GLU A 57 -13.92 -15.62 10.47
CA GLU A 57 -13.15 -14.45 10.10
C GLU A 57 -13.20 -13.41 11.24
N LEU A 58 -12.11 -12.66 11.43
CA LEU A 58 -12.00 -11.76 12.58
C LEU A 58 -12.52 -10.41 12.10
N HIS A 59 -13.44 -9.84 12.86
CA HIS A 59 -13.98 -8.53 12.55
C HIS A 59 -12.98 -7.42 12.90
N ASP A 60 -12.97 -6.33 12.14
CA ASP A 60 -12.04 -5.19 12.31
C ASP A 60 -12.12 -4.48 13.67
N ILE A 61 -13.14 -4.78 14.49
CA ILE A 61 -13.37 -4.22 15.85
C ILE A 61 -12.98 -5.25 16.92
N SER A 62 -11.99 -6.10 16.64
CA SER A 62 -11.71 -7.20 17.55
C SER A 62 -10.88 -6.73 18.75
N ASP A 63 -11.44 -6.85 19.96
CA ASP A 63 -10.74 -6.78 21.26
C ASP A 63 -9.77 -7.96 21.46
N ILE A 64 -9.14 -8.44 20.39
CA ILE A 64 -8.29 -9.61 20.41
C ILE A 64 -6.99 -9.23 21.09
N GLN A 65 -6.83 -9.80 22.27
CA GLN A 65 -5.53 -9.92 22.88
C GLN A 65 -4.77 -11.02 22.11
N PRO A 66 -3.58 -10.73 21.54
CA PRO A 66 -2.74 -11.76 20.94
C PRO A 66 -2.51 -12.88 21.95
N HIS A 67 -2.44 -14.11 21.45
CA HIS A 67 -2.13 -15.21 22.35
C HIS A 67 -0.78 -14.94 23.06
N PRO A 68 -0.63 -15.15 24.38
CA PRO A 68 0.58 -14.78 25.12
C PRO A 68 1.87 -15.38 24.54
N SER A 69 1.79 -16.58 23.93
CA SER A 69 2.92 -17.18 23.23
C SER A 69 3.36 -16.39 21.99
N ARG A 70 2.44 -15.72 21.28
CA ARG A 70 2.77 -14.86 20.12
C ARG A 70 3.46 -13.59 20.55
N ASP A 71 3.02 -12.98 21.65
CA ASP A 71 3.68 -11.81 22.20
C ASP A 71 5.10 -12.14 22.68
N SER A 72 5.28 -13.25 23.41
CA SER A 72 6.60 -13.74 23.81
C SER A 72 7.50 -14.04 22.60
N ALA A 73 6.96 -14.75 21.60
CA ALA A 73 7.67 -15.05 20.36
C ALA A 73 8.06 -13.79 19.58
N MET A 74 7.20 -12.77 19.55
CA MET A 74 7.48 -11.49 18.90
C MET A 74 8.60 -10.74 19.64
N LYS A 75 8.54 -10.70 20.98
CA LYS A 75 9.60 -10.11 21.81
C LYS A 75 10.94 -10.82 21.62
N GLU A 76 10.93 -12.14 21.54
CA GLU A 76 12.12 -12.93 21.25
C GLU A 76 12.68 -12.62 19.86
N ALA A 77 11.82 -12.58 18.84
CA ALA A 77 12.22 -12.32 17.46
C ALA A 77 12.86 -10.93 17.28
N MET A 78 12.35 -9.93 17.99
CA MET A 78 12.85 -8.55 17.96
C MET A 78 14.01 -8.31 18.93
N GLY A 79 14.34 -9.28 19.77
CA GLY A 79 15.34 -9.15 20.82
C GLY A 79 14.91 -8.22 21.96
N SER A 80 15.75 -8.11 22.99
CA SER A 80 15.45 -7.37 24.24
C SER A 80 15.29 -5.85 24.09
N LYS A 81 15.52 -5.29 22.90
CA LYS A 81 15.50 -3.84 22.65
C LYS A 81 14.13 -3.27 22.28
N TRP A 82 13.11 -4.11 22.03
CA TRP A 82 11.82 -3.64 21.51
C TRP A 82 10.63 -4.22 22.28
N HIS A 83 9.67 -3.34 22.62
CA HIS A 83 8.49 -3.67 23.41
C HIS A 83 7.36 -4.20 22.50
N GLY A 84 7.21 -5.54 22.37
CA GLY A 84 6.01 -6.23 21.87
C GLY A 84 5.32 -5.61 20.64
N PHE A 85 4.00 -5.79 20.54
CA PHE A 85 3.19 -5.08 19.53
C PHE A 85 3.03 -3.61 19.90
N SER A 86 3.23 -2.71 18.94
CA SER A 86 3.04 -1.26 19.15
C SER A 86 1.57 -0.86 19.19
N CYS A 87 0.71 -1.63 18.50
CA CYS A 87 -0.74 -1.45 18.55
C CYS A 87 -1.50 -2.78 18.39
N PRO A 88 -2.75 -2.89 18.86
CA PRO A 88 -3.55 -4.11 18.77
C PRO A 88 -3.75 -4.61 17.33
N GLU A 89 -3.81 -3.71 16.35
CA GLU A 89 -4.00 -4.05 14.94
C GLU A 89 -2.84 -4.87 14.37
N GLN A 90 -1.63 -4.70 14.90
CA GLN A 90 -0.49 -5.54 14.51
C GLN A 90 -0.65 -6.97 15.01
N ALA A 91 -1.15 -7.13 16.24
CA ALA A 91 -1.42 -8.44 16.80
C ALA A 91 -2.47 -9.18 15.97
N ILE A 92 -3.58 -8.50 15.66
CA ILE A 92 -4.64 -9.05 14.81
C ILE A 92 -4.12 -9.40 13.42
N ALA A 93 -3.34 -8.50 12.81
CA ALA A 93 -2.74 -8.73 11.51
C ALA A 93 -1.77 -9.92 11.53
N LEU A 94 -0.95 -10.08 12.59
CA LEU A 94 -0.11 -11.26 12.73
C LEU A 94 -0.96 -12.53 12.81
N GLU A 95 -1.93 -12.60 13.72
CA GLU A 95 -2.76 -13.80 13.89
C GLU A 95 -3.42 -14.19 12.56
N LYS A 96 -3.93 -13.20 11.80
CA LYS A 96 -4.47 -13.41 10.45
C LYS A 96 -3.44 -13.90 9.44
N MET A 97 -2.23 -13.36 9.45
CA MET A 97 -1.14 -13.84 8.59
C MET A 97 -0.76 -15.29 8.93
N LEU A 98 -0.83 -15.67 10.21
CA LEU A 98 -0.43 -16.99 10.68
C LEU A 98 -1.47 -18.07 10.37
N THR A 99 -2.76 -17.74 10.26
CA THR A 99 -3.76 -18.74 9.84
C THR A 99 -3.56 -19.19 8.40
N ARG A 100 -3.03 -18.33 7.53
CA ARG A 100 -2.82 -18.59 6.08
C ARG A 100 -4.10 -19.03 5.34
N THR A 101 -5.27 -18.78 5.92
CA THR A 101 -6.58 -19.16 5.35
C THR A 101 -7.22 -18.03 4.54
N THR A 102 -6.80 -16.79 4.78
CA THR A 102 -7.41 -15.59 4.20
C THR A 102 -6.34 -14.65 3.67
N ASN A 103 -6.66 -13.94 2.58
CA ASN A 103 -5.82 -12.84 2.12
C ASN A 103 -5.95 -11.67 3.11
N VAL A 104 -4.82 -11.09 3.51
CA VAL A 104 -4.79 -10.01 4.51
C VAL A 104 -4.36 -8.70 3.85
N ILE A 105 -5.17 -7.66 4.01
CA ILE A 105 -4.78 -6.28 3.67
C ILE A 105 -4.54 -5.56 4.98
N TYR A 106 -3.28 -5.22 5.26
CA TYR A 106 -2.91 -4.47 6.45
C TYR A 106 -2.51 -3.04 6.10
N ILE A 107 -3.32 -2.08 6.53
CA ILE A 107 -3.08 -0.65 6.35
C ILE A 107 -2.68 -0.07 7.69
N GLY A 108 -1.45 0.46 7.76
CA GLY A 108 -0.94 1.12 8.95
C GLY A 108 -0.09 2.33 8.61
N ALA A 109 -0.03 3.31 9.50
CA ALA A 109 0.81 4.49 9.34
C ALA A 109 2.31 4.13 9.20
N CYS A 110 3.11 5.04 8.65
CA CYS A 110 4.56 4.86 8.63
C CYS A 110 5.11 4.83 10.07
N GLY A 111 6.15 4.03 10.31
CA GLY A 111 6.73 3.88 11.64
C GLY A 111 5.99 2.93 12.58
N THR A 112 4.79 2.43 12.24
CA THR A 112 4.07 1.49 13.13
C THR A 112 4.74 0.13 13.25
N GLY A 113 5.74 -0.19 12.43
CA GLY A 113 6.43 -1.48 12.47
C GLY A 113 5.92 -2.52 11.49
N LYS A 114 5.24 -2.11 10.40
CA LYS A 114 4.74 -3.04 9.36
C LYS A 114 5.79 -4.01 8.82
N THR A 115 7.00 -3.51 8.54
CA THR A 115 8.12 -4.33 8.07
C THR A 115 8.52 -5.37 9.10
N PHE A 116 8.62 -4.96 10.37
CA PHE A 116 8.98 -5.86 11.47
C PHE A 116 7.94 -6.95 11.67
N LEU A 117 6.65 -6.63 11.54
CA LEU A 117 5.56 -7.59 11.60
C LEU A 117 5.70 -8.70 10.54
N MET A 118 6.04 -8.34 9.29
CA MET A 118 6.23 -9.33 8.23
C MET A 118 7.50 -10.15 8.44
N LEU A 119 8.60 -9.51 8.85
CA LEU A 119 9.87 -10.18 9.09
C LEU A 119 9.80 -11.13 10.29
N SER A 120 9.12 -10.76 11.37
CA SER A 120 8.90 -11.64 12.53
C SER A 120 7.99 -12.81 12.17
N ALA A 121 6.93 -12.55 11.38
CA ALA A 121 6.08 -13.61 10.84
C ALA A 121 6.91 -14.63 10.05
N ALA A 122 7.81 -14.17 9.18
CA ALA A 122 8.70 -15.02 8.41
C ALA A 122 9.72 -15.76 9.32
N LYS A 123 10.36 -15.05 10.25
CA LYS A 123 11.41 -15.61 11.12
C LYS A 123 10.91 -16.71 12.04
N VAL A 124 9.83 -16.43 12.76
CA VAL A 124 9.36 -17.31 13.84
C VAL A 124 8.36 -18.33 13.34
N PHE A 125 7.52 -17.94 12.39
CA PHE A 125 6.37 -18.72 11.98
C PHE A 125 6.39 -19.09 10.49
N GLY A 126 7.48 -18.78 9.77
CA GLY A 126 7.67 -19.15 8.38
C GLY A 126 7.68 -20.67 8.18
N GLY A 127 8.17 -21.42 9.17
CA GLY A 127 8.38 -22.86 9.05
C GLY A 127 9.36 -23.14 7.91
N SER A 128 9.01 -24.05 7.01
CA SER A 128 9.75 -24.32 5.76
C SER A 128 9.32 -23.45 4.58
N GLY A 129 8.40 -22.50 4.79
CA GLY A 129 7.89 -21.63 3.74
C GLY A 129 8.86 -20.50 3.39
N THR A 130 8.78 -20.01 2.15
CA THR A 130 9.48 -18.79 1.71
C THR A 130 8.48 -17.65 1.57
N THR A 131 8.73 -16.53 2.26
CA THR A 131 7.93 -15.31 2.11
C THR A 131 8.51 -14.45 1.00
N ILE A 132 7.72 -14.21 -0.06
CA ILE A 132 8.10 -13.33 -1.16
C ILE A 132 7.59 -11.92 -0.87
N VAL A 133 8.48 -10.93 -0.85
CA VAL A 133 8.13 -9.53 -0.61
C VAL A 133 8.38 -8.71 -1.86
N ILE A 134 7.33 -8.07 -2.37
CA ILE A 134 7.39 -7.19 -3.54
C ILE A 134 7.34 -5.75 -3.04
N LEU A 135 8.34 -4.95 -3.41
CA LEU A 135 8.44 -3.55 -3.03
C LEU A 135 8.42 -2.68 -4.29
N PRO A 136 7.75 -1.51 -4.27
CA PRO A 136 7.56 -0.68 -5.46
C PRO A 136 8.80 0.17 -5.82
N HIS A 137 9.79 0.28 -4.93
CA HIS A 137 10.92 1.19 -5.11
C HIS A 137 12.23 0.61 -4.58
N SER A 138 13.30 0.67 -5.37
CA SER A 138 14.64 0.12 -5.07
C SER A 138 15.19 0.54 -3.70
N GLY A 139 15.01 1.81 -3.32
CA GLY A 139 15.41 2.33 -2.01
C GLY A 139 14.76 1.61 -0.82
N LEU A 140 13.54 1.07 -0.99
CA LEU A 140 12.89 0.27 0.05
C LEU A 140 13.50 -1.13 0.17
N HIS A 141 14.10 -1.67 -0.90
CA HIS A 141 14.77 -2.97 -0.82
C HIS A 141 15.98 -2.90 0.10
N LEU A 142 16.76 -1.82 0.04
CA LEU A 142 17.93 -1.64 0.90
C LEU A 142 17.54 -1.52 2.38
N ASP A 143 16.50 -0.75 2.70
CA ASP A 143 15.99 -0.65 4.08
C ASP A 143 15.37 -1.98 4.55
N PHE A 144 14.69 -2.70 3.67
CA PHE A 144 14.12 -4.01 3.97
C PHE A 144 15.20 -5.05 4.26
N ILE A 145 16.23 -5.13 3.41
CA ILE A 145 17.39 -6.02 3.59
C ILE A 145 18.10 -5.70 4.90
N ARG A 146 18.40 -4.42 5.17
CA ARG A 146 19.04 -4.01 6.42
C ARG A 146 18.25 -4.48 7.65
N ARG A 147 16.92 -4.33 7.65
CA ARG A 147 16.07 -4.80 8.75
C ARG A 147 15.99 -6.33 8.83
N ALA A 148 16.01 -7.02 7.70
CA ALA A 148 16.07 -8.47 7.66
C ALA A 148 17.38 -8.98 8.29
N ASP A 149 18.51 -8.35 7.98
CA ASP A 149 19.82 -8.65 8.57
C ASP A 149 19.84 -8.37 10.08
N GLU A 150 19.31 -7.24 10.52
CA GLU A 150 19.17 -6.90 11.95
C GLU A 150 18.33 -7.93 12.70
N MET A 151 17.30 -8.49 12.05
CA MET A 151 16.47 -9.55 12.59
C MET A 151 17.02 -10.95 12.31
N GLN A 152 18.19 -11.10 11.68
CA GLN A 152 18.77 -12.40 11.31
C GLN A 152 17.79 -13.28 10.51
N VAL A 153 17.06 -12.67 9.57
CA VAL A 153 16.18 -13.38 8.63
C VAL A 153 16.97 -13.70 7.37
N THR A 154 16.99 -14.97 6.96
CA THR A 154 17.62 -15.38 5.70
C THR A 154 16.83 -14.84 4.51
N TRP A 155 17.52 -14.23 3.54
CA TRP A 155 16.91 -13.71 2.31
C TRP A 155 17.77 -14.02 1.08
N SER A 156 17.13 -14.02 -0.09
CA SER A 156 17.78 -14.09 -1.41
C SER A 156 17.22 -12.99 -2.31
N LYS A 157 18.04 -12.53 -3.25
CA LYS A 157 17.60 -11.67 -4.37
C LYS A 157 17.12 -12.51 -5.54
#